data_AF-A0A2E0AC72-F1
#
_entry.id   AF-A0A2E0AC72-F1
#
_cell.length_a   1.000
_cell.length_b   1.000
_cell.length_c   1.000
_cell.angle_alpha   90.00
_cell.angle_beta   90.00
_cell.angle_gamma   90.00
#
_symmetry.space_group_name_H-M   'P 1'
#
loop_
_entity.id
_entity.type
_entity.pdbx_description
1 polymer ?
#
loop_
_entity_poly.entity_id
_entity_poly.type
_entity_poly.pdbx_seq_one_letter_code
_entity_poly.pdbx_strand_id
1 'polypeptide(L)'
;MSEPQLSRENMATSAVISVDAMGGDAGPRAVIEGLSIALKSHPNLKYLVHGQKDILQKLIKDESLEDFCTVVNAEKIVSMDDKPSQVMRSGKGSSMWSAIDSVKQQTADACVSCGNTGALLAVSMIRLRMIPGINRPAIAILWPSTGISGFNVMLD
;
A
#
# COMPACT_ATOMS: atom_id res chain seq x y z
N MET A 1 12.49 38.91 0.29
CA MET A 1 11.31 38.02 0.34
C MET A 1 11.83 36.67 0.77
N SER A 2 11.64 36.34 2.04
CA SER A 2 12.13 35.11 2.67
C SER A 2 11.27 33.93 2.24
N GLU A 3 11.91 32.87 1.75
CA GLU A 3 11.28 31.57 1.52
C GLU A 3 10.58 31.09 2.80
N PRO A 4 9.41 30.44 2.70
CA PRO A 4 8.80 29.83 3.87
C PRO A 4 9.65 28.62 4.27
N GLN A 5 10.47 28.80 5.31
CA GLN A 5 11.12 27.71 6.03
C GLN A 5 10.04 26.82 6.64
N LEU A 6 9.84 25.63 6.05
CA LEU A 6 9.09 24.57 6.70
C LEU A 6 9.86 24.16 7.97
N SER A 7 9.41 24.64 9.11
CA SER A 7 9.91 24.26 10.43
C SER A 7 9.72 22.75 10.64
N ARG A 8 10.84 22.03 10.80
CA ARG A 8 10.89 20.59 11.15
C ARG A 8 10.55 20.33 12.63
N GLU A 9 9.46 20.90 13.13
CA GLU A 9 8.97 20.62 14.48
C GLU A 9 7.51 20.20 14.44
N ASN A 10 7.25 19.01 14.99
CA ASN A 10 5.98 18.35 15.23
C ASN A 10 5.15 17.86 14.04
N MET A 11 5.37 16.60 13.69
CA MET A 11 4.25 15.67 13.55
C MET A 11 4.76 14.23 13.69
N ALA A 12 4.72 13.69 14.91
CA ALA A 12 4.54 12.25 15.07
C ALA A 12 3.09 11.93 14.66
N THR A 13 2.73 12.21 13.41
CA THR A 13 1.41 11.87 12.88
C THR A 13 1.36 10.37 12.82
N SER A 14 0.34 9.79 13.45
CA SER A 14 -0.03 8.41 13.18
C SER A 14 -0.40 8.33 11.70
N ALA A 15 0.44 7.68 10.90
CA ALA A 15 0.13 7.41 9.51
C ALA A 15 -0.69 6.13 9.42
N VAL A 16 -1.78 6.18 8.66
CA VAL A 16 -2.64 5.03 8.38
C VAL A 16 -2.28 4.48 7.01
N ILE A 17 -1.73 3.27 6.96
CA ILE A 17 -1.33 2.61 5.72
C ILE A 17 -2.40 1.59 5.34
N SER A 18 -2.96 1.74 4.14
CA SER A 18 -3.82 0.73 3.52
C SER A 18 -2.97 -0.38 2.93
N VAL A 19 -3.25 -1.63 3.28
CA VAL A 19 -2.46 -2.79 2.90
C VAL A 19 -3.36 -3.79 2.20
N ASP A 20 -3.06 -4.07 0.93
CA ASP A 20 -3.60 -5.23 0.23
C ASP A 20 -2.89 -6.50 0.71
N ALA A 21 -3.52 -7.19 1.65
CA ALA A 21 -2.91 -8.35 2.30
C ALA A 21 -3.04 -9.64 1.49
N MET A 22 -3.87 -9.67 0.45
CA MET A 22 -4.08 -10.89 -0.34
C MET A 22 -3.19 -10.94 -1.59
N GLY A 23 -2.47 -9.85 -1.89
CA GLY A 23 -1.58 -9.77 -3.04
C GLY A 23 -0.21 -10.41 -2.79
N GLY A 24 0.29 -11.14 -3.79
CA GLY A 24 1.64 -11.69 -3.83
C GLY A 24 1.72 -13.20 -3.54
N ASP A 25 2.81 -13.81 -4.00
CA ASP A 25 2.97 -15.27 -4.06
C ASP A 25 3.13 -15.92 -2.68
N ALA A 26 3.67 -15.19 -1.71
CA ALA A 26 3.87 -15.66 -0.34
C ALA A 26 2.57 -15.63 0.52
N GLY A 27 1.48 -15.09 -0.04
CA GLY A 27 0.19 -15.00 0.61
C GLY A 27 0.14 -14.03 1.81
N PRO A 28 -1.01 -13.99 2.52
CA PRO A 28 -1.27 -12.97 3.53
C PRO A 28 -0.39 -13.05 4.77
N ARG A 29 0.12 -14.23 5.13
CA ARG A 29 0.98 -14.38 6.32
C ARG A 29 2.24 -13.52 6.23
N ALA A 30 2.95 -13.58 5.11
CA ALA A 30 4.18 -12.79 4.92
C ALA A 30 3.91 -11.27 5.01
N VAL A 31 2.75 -10.83 4.52
CA VAL A 31 2.34 -9.43 4.63
C VAL A 31 2.11 -9.04 6.09
N ILE A 32 1.37 -9.84 6.86
CA ILE A 32 1.08 -9.56 8.27
C ILE A 32 2.35 -9.57 9.13
N GLU A 33 3.25 -10.54 8.92
CA GLU A 33 4.58 -10.57 9.56
C GLU A 33 5.38 -9.29 9.24
N GLY A 34 5.30 -8.79 8.01
CA GLY A 34 5.90 -7.52 7.60
C GLY A 34 5.35 -6.31 8.38
N LEU A 35 4.05 -6.28 8.70
CA LEU A 35 3.45 -5.21 9.52
C LEU A 35 3.99 -5.22 10.95
N SER A 36 4.16 -6.41 11.53
CA SER A 36 4.78 -6.61 12.85
C SER A 36 6.22 -6.09 12.87
N ILE A 37 7.01 -6.39 11.82
CA ILE A 37 8.37 -5.88 11.67
C ILE A 37 8.37 -4.35 11.56
N ALA A 38 7.49 -3.76 10.75
CA ALA A 38 7.44 -2.32 10.53
C ALA A 38 7.11 -1.53 11.83
N LEU A 39 6.24 -2.07 12.70
CA LEU A 39 5.90 -1.47 13.99
C LEU A 39 7.09 -1.38 14.95
N LYS A 40 8.08 -2.27 14.85
CA LYS A 40 9.29 -2.20 15.69
C LYS A 40 10.08 -0.92 15.44
N SER A 41 10.07 -0.42 14.21
CA SER A 41 10.74 0.84 13.84
C SER A 41 9.80 2.04 13.87
N HIS A 42 8.49 1.83 13.71
CA HIS A 42 7.48 2.89 13.63
C HIS A 42 6.25 2.55 14.48
N PRO A 43 6.30 2.73 15.81
CA PRO A 43 5.25 2.27 16.73
C PRO A 43 3.92 3.02 16.60
N ASN A 44 3.90 4.16 15.90
CA ASN A 44 2.70 4.98 15.71
C ASN A 44 1.92 4.65 14.43
N LEU A 45 2.37 3.66 13.63
CA LEU A 45 1.65 3.24 12.43
C LEU A 45 0.34 2.54 12.79
N LYS A 46 -0.68 2.77 11.96
CA LYS A 46 -1.93 2.01 11.94
C LYS A 46 -2.15 1.45 10.55
N TYR A 47 -2.87 0.34 10.47
CA TYR A 47 -3.07 -0.38 9.22
C TYR A 47 -4.55 -0.61 8.94
N LEU A 48 -4.97 -0.32 7.71
CA LEU A 48 -6.20 -0.87 7.15
C LEU A 48 -5.82 -2.09 6.31
N VAL A 49 -6.22 -3.29 6.75
CA VAL A 49 -5.78 -4.55 6.15
C VAL A 49 -6.92 -5.13 5.32
N HIS A 50 -6.74 -5.17 4.00
CA HIS A 50 -7.79 -5.53 3.04
C HIS A 50 -7.67 -6.99 2.60
N GLY A 51 -8.76 -7.74 2.70
CA GLY A 51 -8.80 -9.14 2.27
C GLY A 51 -9.89 -9.96 2.95
N GLN A 52 -9.75 -11.29 2.89
CA GLN A 52 -10.70 -12.22 3.46
C GLN A 52 -10.65 -12.16 4.99
N LYS A 53 -11.73 -11.66 5.60
CA LYS A 53 -11.77 -11.30 7.02
C LYS A 53 -11.32 -12.42 7.96
N ASP A 54 -11.83 -13.64 7.76
CA ASP A 54 -11.57 -14.76 8.68
C ASP A 54 -10.09 -15.17 8.68
N ILE A 55 -9.44 -15.12 7.50
CA ILE A 55 -8.00 -15.42 7.36
C ILE A 55 -7.18 -14.32 8.06
N LEU A 56 -7.50 -13.06 7.77
CA LEU A 56 -6.74 -11.92 8.29
C LEU A 56 -6.87 -11.77 9.81
N GLN A 57 -8.07 -11.94 10.36
CA GLN A 57 -8.28 -11.85 11.81
C GLN A 57 -7.46 -12.88 12.58
N LYS A 58 -7.33 -14.10 12.05
CA LYS A 58 -6.49 -15.13 12.65
C LYS A 58 -5.01 -14.74 12.62
N LEU A 59 -4.50 -14.32 11.46
CA LEU A 59 -3.09 -13.95 11.30
C LEU A 59 -2.70 -12.72 12.14
N ILE A 60 -3.57 -11.71 12.18
CA ILE A 60 -3.36 -10.50 13.00
C ILE A 60 -3.26 -10.86 14.47
N LYS A 61 -4.11 -11.78 14.94
CA LYS A 61 -4.08 -12.28 16.32
C LYS A 61 -2.81 -13.09 16.61
N ASP A 62 -2.40 -13.95 15.68
CA ASP A 62 -1.17 -14.75 15.83
C ASP A 62 0.07 -13.84 16.01
N GLU A 63 0.08 -12.65 15.37
CA GLU A 63 1.14 -11.64 15.47
C GLU A 63 0.90 -10.57 16.56
N SER A 64 -0.19 -10.65 17.33
CA SER A 64 -0.56 -9.66 18.37
C SER A 64 -0.70 -8.22 17.84
N LEU A 65 -1.33 -8.05 16.67
CA LEU A 65 -1.48 -6.76 15.97
C LEU A 65 -2.88 -6.15 16.06
N GLU A 66 -3.77 -6.66 16.92
CA GLU A 66 -5.18 -6.27 16.98
C GLU A 66 -5.36 -4.76 17.24
N ASP A 67 -4.48 -4.16 18.05
CA ASP A 67 -4.55 -2.72 18.37
C ASP A 67 -4.05 -1.82 17.22
N PHE A 68 -3.39 -2.38 16.22
CA PHE A 68 -2.77 -1.65 15.11
C PHE A 68 -3.49 -1.87 13.78
N CYS A 69 -4.22 -2.97 13.64
CA CYS A 69 -4.82 -3.41 12.39
C CYS A 69 -6.35 -3.35 12.45
N THR A 70 -6.97 -2.64 11.51
CA THR A 70 -8.41 -2.75 11.23
C THR A 70 -8.62 -3.55 9.94
N VAL A 71 -9.38 -4.64 10.02
CA VAL A 71 -9.66 -5.49 8.86
C VAL A 71 -10.79 -4.91 8.02
N VAL A 72 -10.54 -4.70 6.73
CA VAL A 72 -11.54 -4.31 5.73
C VAL A 72 -11.84 -5.52 4.84
N ASN A 73 -13.06 -6.06 4.95
CA ASN A 73 -13.42 -7.28 4.24
C ASN A 73 -13.44 -7.06 2.72
N ALA A 74 -12.75 -7.92 1.98
CA ALA A 74 -12.78 -8.00 0.54
C ALA A 74 -12.59 -9.47 0.11
N GLU A 75 -13.62 -10.07 -0.47
CA GLU A 75 -13.60 -11.50 -0.81
C GLU A 75 -12.84 -11.80 -2.10
N LYS A 76 -12.84 -10.85 -3.04
CA LYS A 76 -12.14 -11.03 -4.33
C LYS A 76 -10.66 -10.72 -4.19
N ILE A 77 -9.86 -11.42 -4.98
CA ILE A 77 -8.40 -11.26 -5.04
C ILE A 77 -8.01 -11.08 -6.50
N VAL A 78 -7.02 -10.22 -6.76
CA VAL A 78 -6.39 -10.09 -8.08
C VAL A 78 -5.27 -11.11 -8.16
N SER A 79 -5.38 -12.05 -9.10
CA SER A 79 -4.33 -13.05 -9.32
C SER A 79 -3.10 -12.43 -9.99
N MET A 80 -1.93 -13.04 -9.78
CA MET A 80 -0.71 -12.64 -10.49
C MET A 80 -0.82 -12.88 -12.01
N ASP A 81 -1.62 -13.86 -12.44
CA ASP A 81 -1.87 -14.16 -13.85
C ASP A 81 -2.94 -13.26 -14.51
N ASP A 82 -3.62 -12.42 -13.73
CA ASP A 82 -4.66 -11.57 -14.28
C ASP A 82 -4.08 -10.48 -15.17
N LYS A 83 -4.68 -10.32 -16.35
CA LYS A 83 -4.31 -9.22 -17.25
C LYS A 83 -4.81 -7.90 -16.67
N PRO A 84 -3.99 -6.83 -16.65
CA PRO A 84 -4.40 -5.53 -16.12
C PRO A 84 -5.71 -5.01 -16.74
N SER A 85 -5.92 -5.23 -18.04
CA SER A 85 -7.14 -4.84 -18.76
C SER A 85 -8.40 -5.53 -18.25
N GLN A 86 -8.30 -6.77 -17.76
CA GLN A 86 -9.39 -7.50 -17.14
C GLN A 86 -9.66 -6.96 -15.74
N VAL A 87 -8.60 -6.78 -14.93
CA VAL A 87 -8.71 -6.24 -13.56
C VAL A 87 -9.36 -4.86 -13.56
N MET A 88 -9.09 -4.01 -14.55
CA MET A 88 -9.76 -2.72 -14.68
C MET A 88 -11.29 -2.83 -14.81
N ARG A 89 -11.82 -3.91 -15.40
CA ARG A 89 -13.27 -4.12 -15.60
C ARG A 89 -13.91 -4.87 -14.43
N SER A 90 -13.25 -5.90 -13.92
CA SER A 90 -13.83 -6.84 -12.94
C SER A 90 -13.23 -6.73 -11.53
N GLY A 91 -12.18 -5.92 -11.34
CA GLY A 91 -11.43 -5.81 -10.09
C GLY A 91 -12.17 -5.08 -8.96
N LYS A 92 -13.32 -4.46 -9.23
CA LYS A 92 -14.13 -3.84 -8.17
C LYS A 92 -14.53 -4.89 -7.12
N GLY A 93 -14.24 -4.58 -5.88
CA GLY A 93 -14.47 -5.46 -4.73
C GLY A 93 -13.30 -6.39 -4.40
N SER A 94 -12.17 -6.29 -5.10
CA SER A 94 -10.94 -6.98 -4.69
C SER A 94 -10.26 -6.29 -3.51
N SER A 95 -9.41 -7.03 -2.79
CA SER A 95 -8.56 -6.49 -1.73
C SER A 95 -7.71 -5.31 -2.23
N MET A 96 -7.06 -5.44 -3.39
CA MET A 96 -6.28 -4.39 -4.05
C MET A 96 -7.13 -3.14 -4.34
N TRP A 97 -8.32 -3.31 -4.91
CA TRP A 97 -9.21 -2.20 -5.21
C TRP A 97 -9.67 -1.50 -3.93
N SER A 98 -10.01 -2.28 -2.91
CA SER A 98 -10.44 -1.79 -1.61
C SER A 98 -9.34 -0.98 -0.93
N ALA A 99 -8.09 -1.45 -0.97
CA ALA A 99 -6.93 -0.75 -0.39
C ALA A 99 -6.66 0.60 -1.08
N ILE A 100 -6.70 0.65 -2.41
CA ILE A 100 -6.58 1.91 -3.15
C ILE A 100 -7.75 2.85 -2.84
N ASP A 101 -8.95 2.31 -2.65
CA ASP A 101 -10.13 3.14 -2.39
C ASP A 101 -10.09 3.82 -1.03
N SER A 102 -9.50 3.21 -0.01
CA SER A 102 -9.26 3.87 1.28
C SER A 102 -8.42 5.14 1.13
N VAL A 103 -7.38 5.11 0.30
CA VAL A 103 -6.57 6.30 0.02
C VAL A 103 -7.39 7.37 -0.70
N LYS A 104 -8.21 6.97 -1.69
CA LYS A 104 -9.12 7.89 -2.36
C LYS A 104 -10.11 8.55 -1.41
N GLN A 105 -10.61 7.79 -0.44
CA GLN A 105 -11.58 8.23 0.57
C GLN A 105 -10.92 8.98 1.74
N GLN A 106 -9.59 9.14 1.72
CA GLN A 106 -8.82 9.79 2.79
C GLN A 106 -8.98 9.07 4.15
N THR A 107 -9.29 7.78 4.13
CA THR A 107 -9.26 6.92 5.34
C THR A 107 -7.90 6.28 5.57
N ALA A 108 -7.00 6.34 4.57
CA ALA A 108 -5.60 5.99 4.66
C ALA A 108 -4.73 7.02 3.92
N ASP A 109 -3.49 7.19 4.37
CA ASP A 109 -2.52 8.15 3.81
C ASP A 109 -1.77 7.58 2.60
N ALA A 110 -1.56 6.26 2.59
CA ALA A 110 -0.85 5.55 1.52
C ALA A 110 -1.39 4.13 1.35
N CYS A 111 -1.10 3.51 0.20
CA CYS A 111 -1.44 2.13 -0.10
C CYS A 111 -0.18 1.32 -0.43
N VAL A 112 -0.10 0.09 0.07
CA VAL A 112 0.95 -0.88 -0.24
C VAL A 112 0.31 -2.19 -0.70
N SER A 113 0.84 -2.79 -1.76
CA SER A 113 0.43 -4.11 -2.27
C SER A 113 1.65 -4.82 -2.86
N CYS A 114 1.77 -6.11 -2.57
CA CYS A 114 2.73 -7.02 -3.20
C CYS A 114 2.09 -7.83 -4.34
N GLY A 115 0.87 -7.46 -4.78
CA GLY A 115 0.16 -8.12 -5.87
C GLY A 115 0.65 -7.71 -7.26
N ASN A 116 -0.16 -8.02 -8.27
CA ASN A 116 0.16 -7.75 -9.67
C ASN A 116 0.45 -6.26 -9.91
N THR A 117 1.70 -5.92 -10.21
CA THR A 117 2.18 -4.53 -10.38
C THR A 117 1.42 -3.78 -11.47
N GLY A 118 1.13 -4.43 -12.60
CA GLY A 118 0.39 -3.82 -13.71
C GLY A 118 -1.06 -3.51 -13.34
N ALA A 119 -1.70 -4.41 -12.61
CA ALA A 119 -3.04 -4.19 -12.07
C ALA A 119 -3.05 -3.07 -11.03
N LEU A 120 -2.07 -3.05 -10.11
CA LEU A 120 -1.94 -2.02 -9.09
C LEU A 120 -1.81 -0.63 -9.71
N LEU A 121 -0.94 -0.47 -10.70
CA LEU A 121 -0.74 0.79 -11.41
C LEU A 121 -2.02 1.20 -12.15
N ALA A 122 -2.65 0.27 -12.88
CA ALA A 122 -3.85 0.53 -13.66
C ALA A 122 -5.04 0.96 -12.78
N VAL A 123 -5.30 0.24 -11.67
CA VAL A 123 -6.37 0.59 -10.74
C VAL A 123 -6.07 1.91 -10.03
N SER A 124 -4.82 2.15 -9.63
CA SER A 124 -4.42 3.42 -9.01
C SER A 124 -4.67 4.61 -9.92
N MET A 125 -4.30 4.53 -11.20
CA MET A 125 -4.57 5.59 -12.18
C MET A 125 -6.06 5.93 -12.29
N ILE A 126 -6.93 4.92 -12.29
CA ILE A 126 -8.37 5.12 -12.40
C ILE A 126 -8.97 5.68 -11.11
N ARG A 127 -8.54 5.17 -9.95
CA ARG A 127 -9.11 5.55 -8.65
C ARG A 127 -8.60 6.88 -8.15
N LEU A 128 -7.29 7.07 -8.12
CA LEU A 128 -6.61 8.22 -7.51
C LEU A 128 -6.44 9.38 -8.49
N ARG A 129 -6.43 9.10 -9.80
CA ARG A 129 -6.10 10.04 -10.88
C ARG A 129 -4.66 10.55 -10.76
N MET A 130 -4.23 11.29 -11.78
CA MET A 130 -2.91 11.90 -11.81
C MET A 130 -2.91 13.26 -11.14
N ILE A 131 -1.77 13.61 -10.56
CA ILE A 131 -1.52 14.98 -10.12
C ILE A 131 -1.53 15.92 -11.34
N PRO A 132 -1.97 17.19 -11.18
CA PRO A 132 -2.03 18.13 -12.28
C PRO A 132 -0.68 18.29 -12.98
N GLY A 133 -0.68 18.23 -14.32
CA GLY A 133 0.53 18.38 -15.14
C GLY A 133 1.30 17.09 -15.41
N ILE A 134 0.91 15.96 -14.82
CA ILE A 134 1.50 14.65 -15.13
C ILE A 134 0.60 13.85 -16.07
N ASN A 135 1.18 13.43 -17.20
CA ASN A 135 0.45 12.71 -18.24
C ASN A 135 0.48 11.20 -18.07
N ARG A 136 1.56 10.65 -17.52
CA ARG A 136 1.76 9.21 -17.30
C ARG A 136 2.45 9.01 -15.95
N PRO A 137 1.99 8.05 -15.11
CA PRO A 137 2.71 7.72 -13.89
C PRO A 137 4.00 6.96 -14.22
N ALA A 138 5.01 7.14 -13.37
CA ALA A 138 6.23 6.36 -13.43
C ALA A 138 6.31 5.39 -12.25
N ILE A 139 6.82 4.19 -12.50
CA ILE A 139 7.26 3.28 -11.45
C ILE A 139 8.71 3.64 -11.13
N ALA A 140 8.98 4.00 -9.88
CA ALA A 140 10.32 4.33 -9.41
C ALA A 140 10.87 3.25 -8.48
N ILE A 141 12.14 2.93 -8.64
CA ILE A 141 12.88 2.01 -7.75
C ILE A 141 14.19 2.65 -7.28
N LEU A 142 14.67 2.20 -6.13
CA LEU A 142 16.00 2.54 -5.62
C LEU A 142 16.99 1.46 -6.06
N TRP A 143 17.91 1.81 -6.96
CA TRP A 143 18.96 0.91 -7.44
C TRP A 143 20.24 1.10 -6.63
N PRO A 144 20.79 0.05 -6.00
CA PRO A 144 22.00 0.18 -5.18
C PRO A 144 23.18 0.78 -5.95
N SER A 145 23.95 1.63 -5.29
CA SER A 145 25.13 2.28 -5.88
C SER A 145 26.24 2.46 -4.84
N THR A 146 27.49 2.49 -5.30
CA THR A 146 28.67 2.76 -4.47
C THR A 146 28.91 4.26 -4.22
N GLY A 147 28.04 5.14 -4.72
CA GLY A 147 28.10 6.58 -4.47
C GLY A 147 27.72 6.96 -3.03
N ILE A 148 27.88 8.25 -2.69
CA ILE A 148 27.65 8.80 -1.34
C ILE A 148 26.22 8.56 -0.85
N SER A 149 25.23 8.59 -1.75
CA SER A 149 23.82 8.33 -1.44
C SER A 149 23.50 6.85 -1.16
N GLY A 150 24.38 5.92 -1.54
CA GLY A 150 24.14 4.48 -1.46
C GLY A 150 23.16 3.91 -2.50
N PHE A 151 22.47 4.75 -3.27
CA PHE A 151 21.54 4.34 -4.32
C PHE A 151 21.33 5.44 -5.39
N ASN A 152 20.82 5.02 -6.54
CA ASN A 152 20.28 5.86 -7.62
C ASN A 152 18.78 5.59 -7.78
N VAL A 153 18.01 6.56 -8.29
CA VAL A 153 16.59 6.35 -8.62
C VAL A 153 16.46 6.02 -10.10
N MET A 154 15.84 4.88 -10.42
CA MET A 154 15.44 4.52 -11.79
C MET A 154 13.93 4.64 -11.88
N LEU A 155 13.41 5.25 -12.95
CA LEU A 155 11.97 5.38 -13.17
C LEU A 155 11.57 5.37 -14.66
N ASP A 156 10.39 4.83 -14.95
CA ASP A 156 9.64 4.99 -16.22
C ASP A 156 8.13 5.00 -15.95
#